data_AF-A0A6M8W9K0-F1
#
_entry.id   AF-A0A6M8W9K0-F1
#
_cell.length_a   1.000
_cell.length_b   1.000
_cell.length_c   1.000
_cell.angle_alpha   90.00
_cell.angle_beta   90.00
_cell.angle_gamma   90.00
#
_symmetry.space_group_name_H-M   'P 1'
#
loop_
_entity.id
_entity.type
_entity.pdbx_description
1 polymer ?
#
loop_
_entity_poly.entity_id
_entity_poly.type
_entity_poly.pdbx_seq_one_letter_code
_entity_poly.pdbx_strand_id
1 'polypeptide(L)'
;MVLYSSVDDFVLRDVVSAFEAESGVKVRLLGDTEATKTTGLLERLIAERDEPRADVWWSSEPFGTIRLAGMGLLAPAGITPPEITDAALRGRLDAADGSWFGFALRARARGAGGLRRGAAEPAA
;
A
#
# COMPACT_ATOMS: atom_id res chain seq x y z
N MET A 1 -17.81 -2.39 -5.99
CA MET A 1 -16.60 -2.92 -5.32
C MET A 1 -16.30 -2.11 -4.08
N VAL A 2 -15.86 -2.74 -2.99
CA VAL A 2 -15.44 -2.12 -1.74
C VAL A 2 -13.92 -2.21 -1.63
N LEU A 3 -13.25 -1.06 -1.58
CA LEU A 3 -11.81 -0.95 -1.48
C LEU A 3 -11.43 -0.45 -0.09
N TYR A 4 -10.66 -1.23 0.66
CA TYR A 4 -10.02 -0.78 1.89
C TYR A 4 -8.57 -0.44 1.57
N SER A 5 -8.11 0.75 1.98
CA SER A 5 -6.76 1.19 1.62
C SER A 5 -6.08 2.04 2.69
N SER A 6 -4.79 1.81 2.90
CA SER A 6 -3.91 2.64 3.74
C SER A 6 -3.03 3.60 2.95
N VAL A 7 -3.30 3.75 1.66
CA VAL A 7 -2.60 4.71 0.79
C VAL A 7 -3.14 6.12 1.03
N ASP A 8 -2.30 7.13 0.81
CA ASP A 8 -2.69 8.53 0.97
C ASP A 8 -3.91 8.87 0.09
N ASP A 9 -4.87 9.59 0.68
CA ASP A 9 -6.18 9.89 0.07
C ASP A 9 -6.07 10.58 -1.29
N PHE A 10 -5.08 11.46 -1.49
CA PHE A 10 -4.90 12.15 -2.77
C PHE A 10 -4.51 11.17 -3.90
N VAL A 11 -3.65 10.19 -3.62
CA VAL A 11 -3.28 9.14 -4.59
C VAL A 11 -4.49 8.25 -4.88
N LEU A 12 -5.25 7.89 -3.84
CA LEU A 12 -6.43 7.05 -3.98
C LEU A 12 -7.48 7.69 -4.88
N ARG A 13 -7.78 8.98 -4.68
CA ARG A 13 -8.79 9.70 -5.47
C ARG A 13 -8.46 9.69 -6.96
N ASP A 14 -7.21 9.96 -7.30
CA ASP A 14 -6.78 10.01 -8.70
C ASP A 14 -6.90 8.63 -9.37
N VAL A 15 -6.39 7.59 -8.72
CA VAL A 15 -6.41 6.22 -9.26
C VAL A 15 -7.82 5.66 -9.31
N VAL A 16 -8.62 5.84 -8.26
CA VAL A 16 -10.02 5.37 -8.22
C VAL A 16 -10.86 6.07 -9.28
N SER A 17 -10.73 7.39 -9.43
CA SER A 17 -11.47 8.15 -10.44
C SER A 17 -11.17 7.65 -11.85
N ALA A 18 -9.89 7.43 -12.17
CA ALA A 18 -9.47 6.88 -13.46
C ALA A 18 -10.04 5.46 -13.69
N PHE A 19 -9.94 4.59 -12.68
CA PHE A 19 -10.47 3.23 -12.74
C PHE A 19 -12.00 3.22 -12.93
N GLU A 20 -12.75 4.06 -12.22
CA GLU A 20 -14.21 4.14 -12.37
C GLU A 20 -14.60 4.62 -13.78
N ALA A 21 -13.84 5.56 -14.36
CA ALA A 21 -14.10 6.09 -15.69
C ALA A 21 -13.80 5.07 -16.79
N GLU A 22 -12.73 4.28 -16.65
CA GLU A 22 -12.32 3.27 -17.63
C GLU A 22 -13.20 2.00 -17.55
N SER A 23 -13.46 1.52 -16.34
CA SER A 23 -14.14 0.24 -16.13
C SER A 23 -15.67 0.35 -16.01
N GLY A 24 -16.19 1.53 -15.66
CA GLY A 24 -17.58 1.74 -15.28
C GLY A 24 -17.96 1.16 -13.91
N VAL A 25 -17.01 0.54 -13.19
CA VAL A 25 -17.25 -0.06 -11.86
C VAL A 25 -17.21 1.02 -10.79
N LYS A 26 -18.24 1.07 -9.94
CA LYS A 26 -18.26 1.96 -8.77
C LYS A 26 -17.49 1.39 -7.58
N VAL A 27 -16.64 2.23 -6.99
CA VAL A 27 -15.75 1.93 -5.87
C VAL A 27 -16.25 2.63 -4.61
N ARG A 28 -16.56 1.84 -3.59
CA ARG A 28 -16.83 2.29 -2.23
C ARG A 28 -15.51 2.26 -1.46
N LEU A 29 -14.85 3.41 -1.36
CA LEU A 29 -13.55 3.54 -0.73
C LEU A 29 -13.67 3.72 0.80
N LEU A 30 -12.88 2.94 1.55
CA LEU A 30 -12.57 3.17 2.95
C LEU A 30 -11.05 3.39 3.08
N GLY A 31 -10.65 4.64 3.26
CA GLY A 31 -9.24 5.05 3.42
C GLY A 31 -8.80 5.15 4.88
N ASP A 32 -7.48 5.23 5.10
CA ASP A 32 -6.90 5.56 6.41
C ASP A 32 -7.00 7.07 6.64
N THR A 33 -7.81 7.49 7.62
CA THR A 33 -7.84 8.91 8.06
C THR A 33 -6.85 9.10 9.22
N GLU A 34 -6.37 10.32 9.48
CA GLU A 34 -5.43 10.58 10.60
C GLU A 34 -5.92 10.05 11.98
N ALA A 35 -7.24 9.86 12.14
CA ALA A 35 -7.86 9.28 13.32
C ALA A 35 -7.70 7.74 13.46
N THR A 36 -7.21 7.05 12.43
CA THR A 36 -7.28 5.58 12.29
C THR A 36 -5.94 4.89 12.04
N LYS A 37 -4.79 5.55 12.34
CA LYS A 37 -3.41 5.01 12.21
C LYS A 37 -3.37 3.52 11.84
N THR A 38 -3.23 3.19 10.55
CA THR A 38 -2.92 1.92 9.85
C THR A 38 -3.37 0.59 10.51
N THR A 39 -3.03 0.35 11.77
CA THR A 39 -3.65 -0.64 12.67
C THR A 39 -5.19 -0.64 12.62
N GLY A 40 -5.85 0.51 12.49
CA GLY A 40 -7.32 0.57 12.51
C GLY A 40 -7.98 -0.22 11.37
N LEU A 41 -7.50 -0.07 10.14
CA LEU A 41 -8.02 -0.82 8.99
C LEU A 41 -7.62 -2.29 9.02
N LEU A 42 -6.40 -2.58 9.48
CA LEU A 42 -5.92 -3.96 9.60
C LEU A 42 -6.74 -4.77 10.62
N GLU A 43 -6.96 -4.21 11.81
CA GLU A 43 -7.79 -4.85 12.84
C GLU A 43 -9.25 -4.95 12.40
N ARG A 44 -9.74 -3.99 11.61
CA ARG A 44 -11.06 -4.09 10.99
C ARG A 44 -11.17 -5.27 10.03
N LEU A 45 -10.21 -5.44 9.13
CA LEU A 45 -10.17 -6.60 8.22
C LEU A 45 -10.15 -7.93 8.98
N ILE A 46 -9.39 -7.98 10.09
CA ILE A 46 -9.34 -9.16 10.96
C ILE A 46 -10.69 -9.40 11.66
N ALA A 47 -11.34 -8.34 12.16
CA ALA A 47 -12.64 -8.44 12.80
C ALA A 47 -13.76 -8.85 11.83
N GLU A 48 -13.65 -8.45 10.56
CA GLU A 48 -14.60 -8.79 9.50
C GLU A 48 -14.34 -10.16 8.84
N ARG A 49 -13.37 -10.95 9.34
CA ARG A 49 -12.93 -12.20 8.69
C ARG A 49 -14.04 -13.22 8.36
N ASP A 50 -15.07 -13.30 9.20
CA ASP A 50 -16.16 -14.29 9.05
C ASP A 50 -17.28 -13.74 8.14
N GLU A 51 -17.34 -12.43 7.92
CA GLU A 51 -18.24 -11.76 6.98
C GLU A 51 -17.52 -10.58 6.28
N PRO A 52 -16.57 -10.86 5.35
CA PRO A 52 -15.72 -9.83 4.77
C PRO A 52 -16.53 -8.76 4.05
N ARG A 53 -16.24 -7.48 4.32
CA ARG A 53 -16.87 -6.34 3.62
C ARG A 53 -16.01 -5.79 2.50
N ALA A 54 -14.69 -5.94 2.60
CA ALA A 54 -13.75 -5.48 1.60
C ALA A 54 -13.61 -6.51 0.48
N ASP A 55 -13.72 -6.05 -0.77
CA ASP A 55 -13.41 -6.86 -1.95
C ASP A 55 -11.90 -6.81 -2.25
N VAL A 56 -11.26 -5.65 -1.99
CA VAL A 56 -9.85 -5.39 -2.27
C VAL A 56 -9.20 -4.68 -1.10
N TRP A 57 -7.97 -5.12 -0.76
CA TRP A 57 -7.07 -4.45 0.18
C TRP A 57 -5.88 -3.85 -0.56
N TRP A 58 -5.61 -2.56 -0.37
CA TRP A 58 -4.44 -1.88 -0.92
C TRP A 58 -3.66 -1.17 0.19
N SER A 59 -2.47 -1.68 0.52
CA SER A 59 -1.61 -1.05 1.52
C SER A 59 -0.46 -0.26 0.92
N SER A 60 -0.08 0.82 1.61
CA SER A 60 1.16 1.57 1.41
C SER A 60 2.40 0.89 2.01
N GLU A 61 2.21 -0.19 2.78
CA GLU A 61 3.27 -0.92 3.47
C GLU A 61 3.04 -2.45 3.45
N PRO A 62 4.08 -3.29 3.47
CA PRO A 62 3.91 -4.73 3.27
C PRO A 62 3.59 -5.55 4.53
N PHE A 63 3.94 -5.08 5.74
CA PHE A 63 3.85 -5.85 6.98
C PHE A 63 2.41 -6.21 7.37
N GLY A 64 1.45 -5.27 7.27
CA GLY A 64 0.04 -5.56 7.50
C GLY A 64 -0.49 -6.61 6.52
N THR A 65 -0.12 -6.49 5.24
CA THR A 65 -0.48 -7.45 4.19
C THR A 65 0.12 -8.83 4.45
N ILE A 66 1.39 -8.92 4.83
CA ILE A 66 2.06 -10.17 5.20
C ILE A 66 1.36 -10.82 6.40
N ARG A 67 0.94 -10.03 7.40
CA ARG A 67 0.18 -10.53 8.55
C ARG A 67 -1.18 -11.10 8.14
N LEU A 68 -1.95 -10.40 7.30
CA LEU A 68 -3.24 -10.90 6.78
C LEU A 68 -3.06 -12.21 6.01
N ALA A 69 -2.05 -12.28 5.15
CA ALA A 69 -1.71 -13.50 4.40
C ALA A 69 -1.33 -14.65 5.34
N GLY A 70 -0.49 -14.40 6.35
CA GLY A 70 -0.13 -15.39 7.37
C GLY A 70 -1.29 -15.87 8.22
N MET A 71 -2.38 -15.10 8.30
CA MET A 71 -3.65 -15.49 8.95
C MET A 71 -4.63 -16.19 7.99
N GLY A 72 -4.30 -16.34 6.71
CA GLY A 72 -5.19 -16.92 5.70
C GLY A 72 -6.39 -16.03 5.34
N LEU A 73 -6.28 -14.72 5.53
CA LEU A 73 -7.38 -13.77 5.31
C LEU A 73 -7.40 -13.16 3.90
N LEU A 74 -6.45 -13.54 3.05
CA LEU A 74 -6.37 -13.08 1.66
C LEU A 74 -6.56 -14.28 0.73
N ALA A 75 -7.49 -14.16 -0.21
CA ALA A 75 -7.70 -15.14 -1.26
C ALA A 75 -6.78 -14.85 -2.46
N PRO A 76 -6.40 -15.86 -3.25
CA PRO A 76 -5.69 -15.65 -4.50
C PRO A 76 -6.44 -14.65 -5.39
N ALA A 77 -5.73 -13.63 -5.89
CA ALA A 77 -6.36 -12.52 -6.62
C ALA A 77 -6.95 -12.94 -7.98
N GLY A 78 -6.62 -14.13 -8.49
CA GLY A 78 -7.12 -14.64 -9.77
C GLY A 78 -6.59 -13.86 -11.00
N ILE A 79 -5.58 -13.02 -10.81
CA ILE A 79 -4.92 -12.24 -11.85
C ILE A 79 -3.44 -12.58 -11.90
N THR A 80 -2.84 -12.44 -13.08
CA THR A 80 -1.39 -12.56 -13.24
C THR A 80 -0.73 -11.32 -12.63
N PRO A 81 0.09 -11.44 -11.58
CA PRO A 81 0.79 -10.30 -11.00
C PRO A 81 1.79 -9.71 -12.01
N PRO A 82 2.17 -8.42 -11.86
CA PRO A 82 3.24 -7.83 -12.65
C PRO A 82 4.53 -8.64 -12.53
N GLU A 83 5.28 -8.75 -13.64
CA GLU A 83 6.55 -9.47 -13.63
C GLU A 83 7.58 -8.77 -12.73
N ILE A 84 8.11 -9.49 -11.74
CA ILE A 84 9.25 -9.03 -10.93
C ILE A 84 10.54 -9.41 -11.65
N THR A 85 11.08 -8.43 -12.38
CA THR A 85 12.30 -8.59 -13.18
C THR A 85 13.57 -8.73 -12.33
N ASP A 86 13.62 -8.09 -11.16
CA ASP A 86 14.73 -8.22 -10.20
C ASP A 86 14.61 -9.53 -9.41
N ALA A 87 15.53 -10.46 -9.67
CA ALA A 87 15.58 -11.75 -9.00
C ALA A 87 15.74 -11.63 -7.47
N ALA A 88 16.35 -10.56 -6.95
CA ALA A 88 16.51 -10.35 -5.51
C ALA A 88 15.22 -9.89 -4.80
N LEU A 89 14.20 -9.51 -5.56
CA LEU A 89 12.90 -9.06 -5.06
C LEU A 89 11.81 -10.14 -5.15
N ARG A 90 12.02 -11.19 -5.95
CA ARG A 90 11.07 -12.31 -6.07
C ARG A 90 10.87 -13.01 -4.72
N GLY A 91 9.62 -13.31 -4.39
CA GLY A 91 9.22 -13.90 -3.11
C GLY A 91 9.32 -12.95 -1.92
N ARG A 92 9.71 -11.68 -2.15
CA ARG A 92 9.75 -10.62 -1.13
C ARG A 92 8.68 -9.56 -1.34
N LEU A 93 8.16 -9.46 -2.57
CA LEU A 93 7.11 -8.52 -2.96
C LEU A 93 5.82 -9.23 -3.34
N ASP A 94 5.72 -10.53 -3.14
CA ASP A 94 4.60 -11.34 -3.56
C ASP A 94 4.47 -12.59 -2.70
N ALA A 95 3.24 -13.10 -2.59
CA ALA A 95 3.01 -14.43 -2.03
C ALA A 95 3.01 -15.49 -3.13
N ALA A 96 3.64 -16.62 -2.84
CA ALA A 96 3.71 -17.77 -3.75
C ALA A 96 2.32 -18.36 -4.09
N ASP A 97 1.32 -18.15 -3.23
CA ASP A 97 -0.07 -18.58 -3.44
C ASP A 97 -0.92 -17.57 -4.24
N GLY A 98 -0.34 -16.43 -4.63
CA GLY A 98 -1.02 -15.37 -5.36
C GLY A 98 -2.03 -14.56 -4.54
N SER A 99 -2.01 -14.69 -3.20
CA SER A 99 -2.90 -13.94 -2.29
C SER A 99 -2.61 -12.45 -2.24
N TRP A 100 -1.37 -12.04 -2.52
CA TRP A 100 -0.99 -10.64 -2.67
C TRP A 100 0.27 -10.47 -3.51
N PHE A 101 0.42 -9.27 -4.07
CA PHE A 101 1.64 -8.83 -4.77
C PHE A 101 1.79 -7.31 -4.64
N GLY A 102 3.04 -6.86 -4.60
CA GLY A 102 3.45 -5.47 -4.59
C GLY A 102 3.75 -5.00 -6.01
N PHE A 103 3.30 -3.78 -6.33
CA PHE A 103 3.47 -3.18 -7.65
C PHE A 103 4.21 -1.83 -7.61
N ALA A 104 4.68 -1.42 -6.43
CA ALA A 104 5.46 -0.21 -6.21
C ALA A 104 6.51 -0.43 -5.12
N LEU A 105 7.62 0.32 -5.20
CA LEU A 105 8.73 0.26 -4.25
C LEU A 105 9.00 1.62 -3.64
N ARG A 106 9.30 1.65 -2.33
CA ARG A 106 9.76 2.86 -1.64
C ARG A 106 11.13 2.63 -1.03
N ALA A 107 12.08 3.50 -1.36
CA ALA A 107 13.36 3.56 -0.67
C ALA A 107 13.21 4.33 0.65
N ARG A 108 13.75 3.78 1.75
CA ARG A 108 13.96 4.54 2.98
C ARG A 108 15.40 5.05 2.97
N ALA A 109 15.57 6.33 2.66
CA ALA A 109 16.88 6.98 2.61
C ALA A 109 17.15 7.85 3.85
N ARG A 110 18.42 8.11 4.14
CA ARG A 110 18.81 9.13 5.13
C ARG A 110 18.87 10.49 4.46
N GLY A 111 18.12 11.47 4.98
CA GLY A 111 18.26 12.86 4.55
C GLY A 111 19.55 13.45 5.13
N ALA A 112 20.48 13.87 4.29
CA ALA A 112 21.61 14.67 4.71
C ALA A 112 21.22 16.16 4.56
N GLY A 113 21.05 16.85 5.69
CA GLY A 113 20.84 18.29 5.67
C GLY A 113 22.09 18.98 5.14
N GLY A 114 21.98 19.71 4.03
CA GLY A 114 23.06 20.56 3.55
C GLY A 114 23.32 21.66 4.59
N LEU A 115 24.32 21.48 5.45
CA LEU A 115 24.89 22.59 6.20
C LEU A 115 25.42 23.58 5.16
N ARG A 116 24.74 24.72 4.99
CA ARG A 116 25.35 25.90 4.41
C ARG A 116 26.54 26.25 5.31
N ARG A 117 27.76 25.93 4.88
CA ARG A 117 28.95 26.56 5.46
C ARG A 117 28.82 28.04 5.17
N GLY A 118 28.51 28.83 6.18
CA GLY A 118 28.66 30.28 6.10
C GLY A 118 30.08 30.59 5.64
N ALA A 119 30.21 31.32 4.55
CA ALA A 119 31.49 31.91 4.18
C ALA A 119 31.93 32.79 5.36
N ALA A 120 33.06 32.44 5.98
CA ALA A 120 33.72 33.34 6.89
C ALA A 120 34.18 34.56 6.07
N GLU A 121 33.67 35.73 6.43
CA GLU A 121 34.12 37.01 5.92
C GLU A 121 35.58 37.24 6.39
N PRO A 122 36.55 37.52 5.49
CA PRO A 122 37.89 37.85 5.94
C PRO A 122 37.88 39.25 6.56
N ALA A 123 38.22 39.33 7.85
CA ALA A 123 38.48 40.60 8.51
C ALA A 123 39.73 41.25 7.89
N ALA A 124 39.59 42.49 7.42
CA ALA A 124 40.67 43.44 7.19
C ALA A 124 40.18 44.84 7.56
#